data_AF-A0A537N0G6-F1
#
_entry.id   AF-A0A537N0G6-F1
#
_cell.length_a   1.000
_cell.length_b   1.000
_cell.length_c   1.000
_cell.angle_alpha   90.00
_cell.angle_beta   90.00
_cell.angle_gamma   90.00
#
_symmetry.space_group_name_H-M   'P 1'
#
loop_
_entity.id
_entity.type
_entity.pdbx_description
1 polymer ?
#
loop_
_entity_poly.entity_id
_entity_poly.type
_entity_poly.pdbx_seq_one_letter_code
_entity_poly.pdbx_strand_id
1 'polypeptide(L)'
;GTGDMGNLPVIRTLATMAHDCRRAELFQRELLAALQIVQRGDLPLRDMIGAYAGEIGQTQFLPSSYIKYGVDYDGNGRVDLRHSVPDVLASTANLLKANGWRAGAPFGEGTTNFEVMREWNRAVVYRKTMVLFAERLTGP
;
A
#
# COMPACT_ATOMS: atom_id res chain seq x y z
N GLY A 1 7.68 -13.40 10.89
CA GLY A 1 8.40 -12.17 11.25
C GLY A 1 7.39 -11.07 11.43
N THR A 2 7.46 -10.30 12.51
CA THR A 2 6.62 -9.11 12.68
C THR A 2 7.17 -8.04 11.74
N GLY A 3 6.58 -7.90 10.56
CA GLY A 3 6.93 -6.81 9.64
C GLY A 3 6.76 -5.46 10.33
N ASP A 4 7.65 -4.51 10.06
CA ASP A 4 7.54 -3.16 10.60
C ASP A 4 6.52 -2.36 9.78
N MET A 5 5.40 -2.02 10.40
CA MET A 5 4.34 -1.21 9.79
C MET A 5 4.49 0.28 10.12
N GLY A 6 5.54 0.64 10.86
CA GLY A 6 5.69 1.94 11.49
C GLY A 6 4.76 2.14 12.69
N ASN A 7 5.08 3.18 13.47
CA ASN A 7 4.39 3.56 14.71
C ASN A 7 4.03 5.05 14.76
N LEU A 8 4.03 5.74 13.61
CA LEU A 8 3.80 7.18 13.54
C LEU A 8 2.35 7.51 13.20
N PRO A 9 1.75 8.55 13.82
CA PRO A 9 0.42 9.03 13.41
C PRO A 9 0.47 9.64 12.01
N VAL A 10 -0.21 9.02 11.04
CA VAL A 10 -0.09 9.35 9.61
C VAL A 10 -0.52 10.79 9.32
N ILE A 11 -1.62 11.27 9.91
CA ILE A 11 -2.08 12.66 9.73
C ILE A 11 -1.01 13.66 10.17
N ARG A 12 -0.39 13.42 11.33
CA ARG A 12 0.67 14.30 11.84
C ARG A 12 1.89 14.26 10.93
N THR A 13 2.33 13.06 10.54
CA THR A 13 3.47 12.83 9.65
C THR A 13 3.27 13.54 8.30
N LEU A 14 2.12 13.36 7.67
CA LEU A 14 1.77 14.00 6.41
C LEU A 14 1.65 15.51 6.54
N ALA A 15 1.06 16.03 7.63
CA ALA A 15 1.00 17.48 7.87
C ALA A 15 2.39 18.10 8.01
N THR A 16 3.32 17.43 8.70
CA THR A 16 4.72 17.87 8.79
C THR A 16 5.38 17.91 7.41
N MET A 17 5.21 16.87 6.59
CA MET A 17 5.81 16.84 5.25
C MET A 17 5.12 17.75 4.23
N ALA A 18 3.82 18.01 4.39
CA ALA A 18 3.07 18.96 3.57
C ALA A 18 3.52 20.41 3.81
N HIS A 19 4.10 20.69 4.98
CA HIS A 19 4.73 21.97 5.31
C HIS A 19 6.17 22.09 4.77
N ASP A 20 6.82 20.96 4.42
CA ASP A 20 8.18 20.94 3.88
C ASP A 20 8.20 21.19 2.36
N CYS A 21 8.96 22.20 1.93
CA CYS A 21 9.01 22.67 0.54
C CYS A 21 9.49 21.63 -0.49
N ARG A 22 10.17 20.56 -0.08
CA ARG A 22 10.81 19.62 -1.03
C ARG A 22 9.81 18.86 -1.89
N ARG A 23 8.67 18.46 -1.32
CA ARG A 23 7.61 17.68 -1.99
C ARG A 23 6.21 18.06 -1.49
N ALA A 24 6.01 19.32 -1.13
CA ALA A 24 4.79 19.82 -0.48
C ALA A 24 3.51 19.37 -1.19
N GLU A 25 3.41 19.54 -2.51
CA GLU A 25 2.21 19.18 -3.28
C GLU A 25 1.82 17.71 -3.17
N LEU A 26 2.80 16.80 -3.16
CA LEU A 26 2.53 15.37 -3.00
C LEU A 26 1.92 15.12 -1.64
N PHE A 27 2.56 15.61 -0.58
CA PHE A 27 2.13 15.32 0.78
C PHE A 27 0.85 16.07 1.18
N GLN A 28 0.54 17.21 0.53
CA GLN A 28 -0.76 17.85 0.64
C GLN A 28 -1.88 16.97 0.06
N ARG A 29 -1.65 16.34 -1.10
CA ARG A 29 -2.61 15.39 -1.69
C ARG A 29 -2.80 14.16 -0.80
N GLU A 30 -1.71 13.61 -0.27
CA GLU A 30 -1.79 12.47 0.65
C GLU A 30 -2.47 12.83 1.97
N LEU A 31 -2.23 14.03 2.51
CA LEU A 31 -2.93 14.51 3.71
C LEU A 31 -4.44 14.63 3.47
N LEU A 32 -4.86 15.19 2.32
CA LEU A 32 -6.27 15.27 1.96
C LEU A 32 -6.90 13.87 1.81
N ALA A 33 -6.20 12.94 1.15
CA ALA A 33 -6.65 11.56 1.05
C ALA A 33 -6.77 10.88 2.43
N ALA A 34 -5.83 11.12 3.34
CA ALA A 34 -5.91 10.60 4.71
C ALA A 34 -7.14 11.14 5.47
N LEU A 35 -7.44 12.44 5.34
CA LEU A 35 -8.64 13.03 5.92
C LEU A 35 -9.92 12.43 5.32
N GLN A 36 -9.94 12.17 4.01
CA GLN A 36 -11.06 11.50 3.34
C GLN A 36 -11.32 10.09 3.87
N ILE A 37 -10.27 9.30 4.11
CA ILE A 37 -10.37 7.97 4.72
C ILE A 37 -11.06 8.03 6.08
N VAL A 38 -10.63 8.97 6.95
CA VAL A 38 -11.25 9.17 8.27
C VAL A 38 -12.70 9.60 8.12
N GLN A 39 -12.99 10.54 7.21
CA GLN A 39 -14.35 11.07 6.99
C GLN A 39 -15.32 9.99 6.49
N ARG A 40 -14.87 9.08 5.62
CA ARG A 40 -15.67 7.95 5.14
C ARG A 40 -15.93 6.89 6.21
N GLY A 41 -15.10 6.87 7.25
CA GLY A 41 -15.16 5.88 8.32
C GLY A 41 -14.41 4.59 8.04
N ASP A 42 -13.66 4.51 6.92
CA ASP A 42 -12.94 3.31 6.49
C ASP A 42 -11.86 2.91 7.52
N LEU A 43 -11.12 3.88 8.06
CA LEU A 43 -10.12 3.70 9.12
C LEU A 43 -10.23 4.81 10.17
N PRO A 44 -10.49 4.50 11.45
CA PRO A 44 -10.60 5.53 12.48
C PRO A 44 -9.23 6.16 12.77
N LEU A 45 -9.23 7.44 13.17
CA LEU A 45 -8.00 8.21 13.38
C LEU A 45 -7.00 7.55 14.34
N ARG A 46 -7.47 6.88 15.39
CA ARG A 46 -6.62 6.17 16.37
C ARG A 46 -5.83 5.01 15.75
N ASP A 47 -6.36 4.41 14.70
CA ASP A 47 -5.77 3.25 14.01
C ASP A 47 -5.04 3.69 12.73
N MET A 48 -5.07 4.99 12.40
CA MET A 48 -4.36 5.58 11.27
C MET A 48 -2.87 5.81 11.59
N ILE A 49 -2.18 4.68 11.79
CA ILE A 49 -0.76 4.59 12.14
C ILE A 49 0.01 3.98 10.98
N GLY A 50 1.21 4.50 10.74
CA GLY A 50 2.00 4.17 9.55
C GLY A 50 3.49 4.46 9.68
N ALA A 51 4.17 4.36 8.55
CA ALA A 51 5.60 4.61 8.43
C ALA A 51 5.93 6.09 8.15
N TYR A 52 7.22 6.37 7.98
CA TYR A 52 7.77 7.72 7.97
C TYR A 52 7.25 8.63 6.85
N ALA A 53 6.86 8.09 5.69
CA ALA A 53 6.29 8.89 4.60
C ALA A 53 4.75 8.83 4.56
N GLY A 54 4.12 8.30 5.61
CA GLY A 54 2.66 8.21 5.75
C GLY A 54 2.07 6.92 5.18
N GLU A 55 2.88 5.92 4.89
CA GLU A 55 2.43 4.60 4.44
C GLU A 55 1.64 3.87 5.54
N ILE A 56 0.48 3.31 5.18
CA ILE A 56 -0.48 2.73 6.13
C ILE A 56 -0.35 1.21 6.16
N GLY A 57 -0.16 0.67 7.37
CA GLY A 57 -0.32 -0.76 7.68
C GLY A 57 0.60 -1.70 6.91
N GLN A 58 0.16 -2.95 6.74
CA GLN A 58 0.98 -4.03 6.16
C GLN A 58 1.27 -3.83 4.67
N THR A 59 0.36 -3.19 3.94
CA THR A 59 0.53 -2.90 2.51
C THR A 59 1.51 -1.76 2.26
N GLN A 60 1.79 -0.92 3.26
CA GLN A 60 2.56 0.30 3.12
C GLN A 60 1.99 1.24 2.02
N PHE A 61 0.67 1.23 1.81
CA PHE A 61 0.03 2.15 0.88
C PHE A 61 0.04 3.57 1.44
N LEU A 62 0.40 4.54 0.59
CA LEU A 62 0.03 5.92 0.85
C LEU A 62 -1.50 6.07 0.86
N PRO A 63 -2.05 7.09 1.55
CA PRO A 63 -3.49 7.30 1.65
C PRO A 63 -4.22 7.31 0.29
N SER A 64 -3.63 7.90 -0.75
CA SER A 64 -4.23 7.89 -2.09
C SER A 64 -4.32 6.48 -2.68
N SER A 65 -3.30 5.65 -2.49
CA SER A 65 -3.30 4.23 -2.86
C SER A 65 -4.29 3.42 -2.04
N TYR A 66 -4.45 3.73 -0.74
CA TYR A 66 -5.49 3.12 0.10
C TYR A 66 -6.88 3.37 -0.50
N ILE A 67 -7.20 4.62 -0.88
CA ILE A 67 -8.49 4.95 -1.50
C ILE A 67 -8.66 4.23 -2.84
N LYS A 68 -7.60 4.16 -3.65
CA LYS A 68 -7.64 3.61 -5.01
C LYS A 68 -7.74 2.08 -5.04
N TYR A 69 -7.05 1.41 -4.13
CA TYR A 69 -6.84 -0.05 -4.20
C TYR A 69 -7.37 -0.81 -2.99
N GLY A 70 -7.74 -0.13 -1.91
CA GLY A 70 -8.29 -0.74 -0.70
C GLY A 70 -9.56 -1.55 -0.99
N VAL A 71 -9.62 -2.76 -0.42
CA VAL A 71 -10.76 -3.68 -0.52
C VAL A 71 -11.15 -4.12 0.88
N ASP A 72 -12.41 -3.90 1.24
CA ASP A 72 -13.07 -4.53 2.39
C ASP A 72 -13.46 -5.93 1.94
N TYR A 73 -12.63 -6.92 2.30
CA TYR A 73 -12.79 -8.29 1.85
C TYR A 73 -13.57 -9.12 2.84
N ASP A 74 -13.48 -8.81 4.13
CA ASP A 74 -14.24 -9.50 5.17
C ASP A 74 -15.69 -8.99 5.31
N GLY A 75 -16.03 -7.87 4.66
CA GLY A 75 -17.38 -7.35 4.52
C GLY A 75 -17.88 -6.59 5.74
N ASN A 76 -16.98 -6.13 6.62
CA ASN A 76 -17.33 -5.47 7.87
C ASN A 76 -17.62 -3.95 7.72
N GLY A 77 -17.51 -3.42 6.50
CA GLY A 77 -17.71 -2.02 6.16
C GLY A 77 -16.47 -1.14 6.29
N ARG A 78 -15.28 -1.71 6.50
CA ARG A 78 -14.01 -1.00 6.70
C ARG A 78 -12.91 -1.68 5.90
N VAL A 79 -11.90 -0.91 5.50
CA VAL A 79 -10.68 -1.46 4.89
C VAL A 79 -9.57 -1.41 5.94
N ASP A 80 -9.37 -2.50 6.68
CA ASP A 80 -8.35 -2.57 7.74
C ASP A 80 -7.04 -3.20 7.23
N LEU A 81 -6.18 -2.37 6.64
CA LEU A 81 -4.86 -2.80 6.16
C LEU A 81 -3.81 -3.02 7.26
N ARG A 82 -4.18 -2.91 8.54
CA ARG A 82 -3.28 -3.15 9.68
C ARG A 82 -3.54 -4.52 10.29
N HIS A 83 -4.80 -4.85 10.54
CA HIS A 83 -5.17 -6.04 11.33
C HIS A 83 -5.94 -7.09 10.54
N SER A 84 -6.64 -6.72 9.46
CA SER A 84 -7.39 -7.67 8.63
C SER A 84 -6.46 -8.28 7.57
N VAL A 85 -6.00 -9.52 7.82
CA VAL A 85 -5.24 -10.29 6.81
C VAL A 85 -6.02 -10.41 5.49
N PRO A 86 -7.35 -10.68 5.49
CA PRO A 86 -8.13 -10.70 4.27
C PRO A 86 -8.06 -9.39 3.47
N ASP A 87 -8.26 -8.23 4.13
CA ASP A 87 -8.22 -6.92 3.46
C ASP A 87 -6.82 -6.60 2.92
N VAL A 88 -5.77 -6.94 3.68
CA VAL A 88 -4.38 -6.77 3.26
C VAL A 88 -4.08 -7.55 1.97
N LEU A 89 -4.44 -8.83 1.93
CA LEU A 89 -4.20 -9.68 0.76
C LEU A 89 -5.06 -9.25 -0.43
N ALA A 90 -6.34 -8.94 -0.20
CA ALA A 90 -7.26 -8.50 -1.25
C ALA A 90 -6.84 -7.16 -1.85
N SER A 91 -6.45 -6.19 -1.03
CA SER A 91 -5.99 -4.87 -1.49
C SER A 91 -4.66 -4.97 -2.25
N THR A 92 -3.76 -5.86 -1.79
CA THR A 92 -2.51 -6.16 -2.50
C THR A 92 -2.80 -6.73 -3.90
N ALA A 93 -3.69 -7.72 -3.97
CA ALA A 93 -4.10 -8.34 -5.23
C ALA A 93 -4.83 -7.34 -6.14
N ASN A 94 -5.63 -6.44 -5.58
CA ASN A 94 -6.35 -5.42 -6.33
C ASN A 94 -5.40 -4.40 -6.97
N LEU A 95 -4.34 -3.98 -6.28
CA LEU A 95 -3.29 -3.14 -6.89
C LEU A 95 -2.69 -3.83 -8.12
N LEU A 96 -2.31 -5.11 -8.02
CA LEU A 96 -1.75 -5.83 -9.17
C LEU A 96 -2.76 -5.98 -10.30
N LYS A 97 -3.98 -6.42 -9.99
CA LYS A 97 -5.06 -6.66 -10.96
C LYS A 97 -5.43 -5.37 -11.71
N ALA A 98 -5.66 -4.27 -10.98
CA ALA A 98 -6.04 -2.98 -11.55
C ALA A 98 -4.97 -2.39 -12.48
N ASN A 99 -3.71 -2.78 -12.29
CA ASN A 99 -2.58 -2.32 -13.10
C ASN A 99 -2.19 -3.30 -14.21
N GLY A 100 -3.00 -4.33 -14.48
CA GLY A 100 -2.85 -5.19 -15.65
C GLY A 100 -2.17 -6.53 -15.39
N TRP A 101 -2.08 -6.98 -14.13
CA TRP A 101 -1.60 -8.32 -13.82
C TRP A 101 -2.40 -9.40 -14.55
N ARG A 102 -1.68 -10.37 -15.13
CA ARG A 102 -2.25 -11.52 -15.84
C ARG A 102 -1.96 -12.78 -15.05
N ALA A 103 -2.99 -13.37 -14.45
CA ALA A 103 -2.87 -14.61 -13.71
C ALA A 103 -2.34 -15.74 -14.62
N GLY A 104 -1.42 -16.55 -14.09
CA GLY A 104 -0.76 -17.65 -14.82
C GLY A 104 0.32 -17.21 -15.82
N ALA A 105 0.49 -15.91 -16.09
CA ALA A 105 1.56 -15.43 -16.96
C ALA A 105 2.91 -15.32 -16.19
N PRO A 106 4.05 -15.43 -16.89
CA PRO A 106 5.37 -15.24 -16.28
C PRO A 106 5.51 -13.88 -15.61
N PHE A 107 6.27 -13.82 -14.51
CA PHE A 107 6.43 -12.61 -13.67
C PHE A 107 7.90 -12.20 -13.44
N GLY A 108 8.86 -12.84 -14.10
CA GLY A 108 10.28 -12.47 -14.06
C GLY A 108 10.60 -11.17 -14.81
N GLU A 109 11.81 -10.64 -14.62
CA GLU A 109 12.27 -9.41 -15.29
C GLU A 109 12.06 -9.46 -16.81
N GLY A 110 11.55 -8.36 -17.39
CA GLY A 110 11.21 -8.25 -18.81
C GLY A 110 9.80 -8.69 -19.18
N THR A 111 9.01 -9.21 -18.23
CA THR A 111 7.61 -9.62 -18.47
C THR A 111 6.62 -8.49 -18.16
N THR A 112 5.39 -8.59 -18.69
CA THR A 112 4.31 -7.65 -18.35
C THR A 112 4.02 -7.62 -16.85
N ASN A 113 3.92 -8.79 -16.20
CA ASN A 113 3.63 -8.87 -14.77
C ASN A 113 4.74 -8.26 -13.90
N PHE A 114 6.00 -8.33 -14.32
CA PHE A 114 7.10 -7.64 -13.65
C PHE A 114 6.96 -6.11 -13.72
N GLU A 115 6.47 -5.59 -14.84
CA GLU A 115 6.21 -4.16 -14.98
C GLU A 115 5.01 -3.68 -14.16
N VAL A 116 4.02 -4.52 -13.91
CA VAL A 116 2.90 -4.21 -13.01
C VAL A 116 3.39 -3.90 -11.59
N MET A 117 4.38 -4.66 -11.08
CA MET A 117 4.94 -4.44 -9.73
C MET A 117 5.59 -3.07 -9.55
N ARG A 118 5.85 -2.32 -10.63
CA ARG A 118 6.38 -0.94 -10.59
C ARG A 118 5.45 0.03 -9.87
N GLU A 119 4.15 -0.24 -9.92
CA GLU A 119 3.15 0.56 -9.20
C GLU A 119 3.35 0.45 -7.69
N TRP A 120 3.78 -0.71 -7.20
CA TRP A 120 4.11 -0.91 -5.80
C TRP A 120 5.42 -0.21 -5.42
N ASN A 121 6.47 -0.47 -6.18
CA ASN A 121 7.77 0.13 -5.96
C ASN A 121 8.54 0.24 -7.28
N ARG A 122 9.07 1.44 -7.57
CA ARG A 122 9.76 1.73 -8.82
C ARG A 122 11.18 1.15 -8.90
N ALA A 123 11.76 0.72 -7.78
CA ALA A 123 13.10 0.17 -7.76
C ALA A 123 13.13 -1.23 -8.41
N VAL A 124 13.94 -1.40 -9.46
CA VAL A 124 14.11 -2.69 -10.14
C VAL A 124 14.59 -3.77 -9.17
N VAL A 125 15.54 -3.45 -8.29
CA VAL A 125 16.05 -4.40 -7.28
C VAL A 125 14.95 -4.88 -6.33
N TYR A 126 14.04 -3.99 -5.91
CA TYR A 126 12.91 -4.37 -5.05
C TYR A 126 12.00 -5.37 -5.76
N ARG A 127 11.66 -5.11 -7.03
CA ARG A 127 10.83 -6.03 -7.83
C ARG A 127 11.52 -7.37 -8.06
N LYS A 128 12.83 -7.39 -8.33
CA LYS A 128 13.61 -8.64 -8.41
C LYS A 128 13.57 -9.42 -7.10
N THR A 129 13.63 -8.72 -5.96
CA THR A 129 13.49 -9.34 -4.64
C THR A 129 12.09 -9.94 -4.46
N MET A 130 11.03 -9.26 -4.88
CA MET A 130 9.66 -9.81 -4.85
C MET A 130 9.56 -11.12 -5.65
N VAL A 131 10.13 -11.15 -6.86
CA VAL A 131 10.18 -12.37 -7.71
C VAL A 131 10.90 -13.50 -6.98
N LEU A 132 12.09 -13.25 -6.45
CA LEU A 132 12.87 -14.24 -5.73
C LEU A 132 12.13 -14.82 -4.51
N PHE A 133 11.45 -13.97 -3.74
CA PHE A 133 10.65 -14.43 -2.60
C PHE A 133 9.46 -15.28 -3.06
N ALA A 134 8.75 -14.86 -4.11
CA ALA A 134 7.63 -15.62 -4.66
C ALA A 134 8.07 -17.02 -5.14
N GLU A 135 9.17 -17.11 -5.88
CA GLU A 135 9.72 -18.40 -6.35
C GLU A 135 10.11 -19.33 -5.19
N ARG A 136 10.68 -18.78 -4.11
CA ARG A 136 11.02 -19.57 -2.92
C ARG A 136 9.81 -20.05 -2.14
N LEU A 137 8.68 -19.34 -2.21
CA LEU A 137 7.43 -19.74 -1.55
C LEU A 137 6.70 -20.84 -2.35
N THR A 138 6.82 -20.84 -3.68
CA THR A 138 6.16 -21.83 -4.53
C THR A 138 6.89 -23.16 -4.62
N GLY A 139 8.14 -23.24 -4.11
CA GLY A 139 9.00 -24.41 -4.23
C GLY A 139 9.52 -24.62 -5.67
N PRO A 140 10.49 -25.54 -5.87
CA PRO A 140 10.82 -26.05 -7.20
C PRO A 140 9.67 -26.84 -7.82
#